data_AF-A0A963GQS4-F1
#
_entry.id   AF-A0A963GQS4-F1
#
_cell.length_a   1.000
_cell.length_b   1.000
_cell.length_c   1.000
_cell.angle_alpha   90.00
_cell.angle_beta   90.00
_cell.angle_gamma   90.00
#
_symmetry.space_group_name_H-M   'P 1'
#
loop_
_entity.id
_entity.type
_entity.pdbx_description
1 polymer ?
#
loop_
_entity_poly.entity_id
_entity_poly.type
_entity_poly.pdbx_seq_one_letter_code
_entity_poly.pdbx_strand_id
1 'polypeptide(L)'
;MTNRPTAETEALRRALNALERMQARLQAVEHAVREPIAIVGLSCRFPGSEGPEAFADFLEKGGDAVCDAPAERAAPFAAVASDEIRRGGFFADIADFDAERFGLSDAEALAMDPHQRLLLELAWEALADAGLTKETLAGTRTGVYLALGAQNSDYAWWLLN
;
A
#
# COMPACT_ATOMS: atom_id res chain seq x y z
N MET A 1 53.28 -30.55 -34.11
CA MET A 1 53.43 -30.81 -32.66
C MET A 1 52.32 -30.05 -31.94
N THR A 2 51.20 -30.72 -31.69
CA THR A 2 50.01 -30.15 -31.03
C THR A 2 50.22 -30.17 -29.52
N ASN A 3 50.36 -28.97 -28.94
CA ASN A 3 50.56 -28.77 -27.50
C ASN A 3 49.25 -29.10 -26.76
N ARG A 4 49.15 -30.30 -26.18
CA ARG A 4 47.99 -30.68 -25.35
C ARG A 4 48.05 -29.88 -24.03
N PRO A 5 46.96 -29.20 -23.63
CA PRO A 5 46.93 -28.53 -22.33
C PRO A 5 47.17 -29.55 -21.20
N THR A 6 47.99 -29.19 -20.23
CA THR A 6 48.23 -30.01 -19.03
C THR A 6 47.00 -29.98 -18.12
N ALA A 7 46.83 -31.01 -17.27
CA ALA A 7 45.73 -31.08 -16.30
C ALA A 7 45.66 -29.85 -15.38
N GLU A 8 46.80 -29.22 -15.11
CA GLU A 8 46.90 -27.96 -14.36
C GLU A 8 46.28 -26.77 -15.12
N THR A 9 46.54 -26.64 -16.43
CA THR A 9 45.89 -25.60 -17.26
C THR A 9 44.37 -25.78 -17.33
N GLU A 10 43.87 -27.02 -17.37
CA GLU A 10 42.42 -27.27 -17.31
C GLU A 10 41.82 -26.95 -15.95
N ALA A 11 42.51 -27.30 -14.86
CA ALA A 11 42.08 -26.96 -13.50
C ALA A 11 42.05 -25.44 -13.28
N LEU A 12 43.09 -24.73 -13.73
CA LEU A 12 43.16 -23.27 -13.66
C LEU A 12 42.04 -22.61 -14.48
N ARG A 13 41.75 -23.12 -15.68
CA ARG A 13 40.64 -22.61 -16.51
C ARG A 13 39.27 -22.84 -15.86
N ARG A 14 39.06 -24.00 -15.22
CA ARG A 14 37.83 -24.27 -14.45
C ARG A 14 37.69 -23.33 -13.26
N ALA A 15 38.77 -23.08 -12.53
CA ALA A 15 38.80 -22.16 -11.40
C ALA A 15 38.53 -20.71 -11.84
N LEU A 16 39.15 -20.25 -12.93
CA LEU A 16 38.93 -18.92 -13.51
C LEU A 16 37.46 -18.72 -13.91
N ASN A 17 36.89 -19.67 -14.67
CA ASN A 17 35.48 -19.63 -15.05
C ASN A 17 34.53 -19.64 -13.83
N ALA A 18 34.92 -20.32 -12.74
CA ALA A 18 34.13 -20.33 -11.51
C ALA A 18 34.17 -18.98 -10.80
N LEU A 19 35.35 -18.33 -10.74
CA LEU A 19 35.51 -16.99 -10.19
C LEU A 19 34.71 -15.95 -10.98
N GLU A 20 34.79 -15.99 -12.32
CA GLU A 20 34.00 -15.09 -13.18
C GLU A 20 32.49 -15.24 -12.92
N ARG A 21 32.00 -16.49 -12.79
CA ARG A 21 30.59 -16.74 -12.43
C ARG A 21 30.22 -16.22 -11.04
N MET A 22 31.11 -16.39 -10.06
CA MET A 22 30.88 -15.88 -8.71
C MET A 22 30.86 -14.35 -8.69
N GLN A 23 31.77 -13.70 -9.42
CA GLN A 23 31.81 -12.25 -9.56
C GLN A 23 30.55 -11.71 -10.24
N ALA A 24 30.11 -12.34 -11.34
CA ALA A 24 28.86 -11.95 -12.02
C ALA A 24 27.64 -12.08 -11.10
N ARG A 25 27.59 -13.15 -10.28
CA ARG A 25 26.50 -13.34 -9.31
C ARG A 25 26.54 -12.32 -8.18
N LEU A 26 27.72 -11.97 -7.67
CA LEU A 26 27.88 -10.91 -6.67
C LEU A 26 27.40 -9.57 -7.23
N GLN A 27 27.84 -9.20 -8.44
CA GLN A 27 27.40 -7.96 -9.09
C GLN A 27 25.88 -7.94 -9.31
N ALA A 28 25.27 -9.05 -9.73
CA ALA A 28 23.82 -9.13 -9.90
C ALA A 28 23.07 -8.94 -8.57
N VAL A 29 23.56 -9.52 -7.47
CA VAL A 29 22.97 -9.35 -6.13
C VAL A 29 23.16 -7.92 -5.64
N GLU A 30 24.37 -7.35 -5.77
CA GLU A 30 24.64 -5.97 -5.41
C GLU A 30 23.78 -4.99 -6.21
N HIS A 31 23.57 -5.27 -7.50
CA HIS A 31 22.71 -4.47 -8.36
C HIS A 31 21.24 -4.59 -7.92
N ALA A 32 20.73 -5.80 -7.70
CA ALA A 32 19.35 -6.00 -7.23
C ALA A 32 19.07 -5.33 -5.88
N VAL A 33 20.07 -5.28 -4.98
CA VAL A 33 19.94 -4.60 -3.68
C VAL A 33 19.99 -3.08 -3.81
N ARG A 34 20.63 -2.56 -4.86
CA ARG A 34 20.79 -1.12 -5.13
C ARG A 34 19.85 -0.59 -6.22
N GLU A 35 19.02 -1.46 -6.80
CA GLU A 35 18.09 -1.10 -7.84
C GLU A 35 17.07 -0.09 -7.29
N PRO A 36 16.98 1.12 -7.87
CA PRO A 36 15.99 2.09 -7.42
C PRO A 36 14.58 1.55 -7.58
N ILE A 37 13.72 1.77 -6.57
CA ILE A 37 12.31 1.39 -6.63
C ILE A 37 11.51 2.55 -7.22
N ALA A 38 10.79 2.28 -8.31
CA ALA A 38 9.87 3.24 -8.89
C ALA A 38 8.50 3.18 -8.22
N ILE A 39 7.93 4.35 -7.92
CA ILE A 39 6.50 4.48 -7.59
C ILE A 39 5.78 4.65 -8.92
N VAL A 40 5.01 3.64 -9.32
CA VAL A 40 4.36 3.59 -10.64
C VAL A 40 2.87 3.85 -10.59
N GLY A 41 2.26 3.87 -9.41
CA GLY A 41 0.89 4.33 -9.20
C GLY A 41 0.66 4.73 -7.76
N LEU A 42 -0.31 5.61 -7.55
CA LEU A 42 -0.66 6.20 -6.26
C LEU A 42 -2.18 6.36 -6.15
N SER A 43 -2.73 6.05 -4.98
CA SER A 43 -4.04 6.55 -4.57
C SER A 43 -3.96 7.02 -3.12
N CYS A 44 -4.72 8.05 -2.80
CA CYS A 44 -4.88 8.54 -1.44
C CYS A 44 -6.25 9.19 -1.27
N ARG A 45 -6.74 9.18 -0.04
CA ARG A 45 -7.86 10.03 0.40
C ARG A 45 -7.44 10.75 1.66
N PHE A 46 -7.66 12.05 1.68
CA PHE A 46 -7.42 12.91 2.84
C PHE A 46 -8.65 13.77 3.11
N PRO A 47 -8.86 14.24 4.35
CA PRO A 47 -9.91 15.22 4.63
C PRO A 47 -9.81 16.41 3.68
N GLY A 48 -10.91 16.75 2.99
CA GLY A 48 -10.97 17.85 2.03
C GLY A 48 -10.43 17.54 0.63
N SER A 49 -9.92 16.34 0.36
CA SER A 49 -9.42 15.97 -0.97
C SER A 49 -9.50 14.47 -1.25
N GLU A 50 -10.07 14.12 -2.40
CA GLU A 50 -10.18 12.74 -2.85
C GLU A 50 -9.27 12.51 -4.05
N GLY A 51 -8.27 11.65 -3.87
CA GLY A 51 -7.29 11.33 -4.89
C GLY A 51 -6.05 12.23 -4.89
N PRO A 52 -4.97 11.78 -5.57
CA PRO A 52 -3.70 12.48 -5.60
C PRO A 52 -3.75 13.89 -6.18
N GLU A 53 -4.50 14.12 -7.29
CA GLU A 53 -4.56 15.44 -7.91
C GLU A 53 -5.31 16.44 -7.02
N ALA A 54 -6.45 16.04 -6.47
CA ALA A 54 -7.22 16.90 -5.57
C ALA A 54 -6.41 17.25 -4.32
N PHE A 55 -5.61 16.30 -3.82
CA PHE A 55 -4.73 16.54 -2.68
C PHE A 55 -3.58 17.49 -3.02
N ALA A 56 -2.95 17.35 -4.19
CA ALA A 56 -1.93 18.28 -4.65
C ALA A 56 -2.49 19.71 -4.76
N ASP A 57 -3.64 19.87 -5.39
CA ASP A 57 -4.37 21.13 -5.49
C ASP A 57 -4.69 21.73 -4.11
N PHE A 58 -5.12 20.89 -3.16
CA PHE A 58 -5.45 21.30 -1.80
C PHE A 58 -4.21 21.83 -1.06
N LEU A 59 -3.07 21.15 -1.20
CA LEU A 59 -1.80 21.57 -0.61
C LEU A 59 -1.28 22.88 -1.23
N GLU A 60 -1.34 23.01 -2.55
CA GLU A 60 -0.92 24.24 -3.25
C GLU A 60 -1.73 25.46 -2.82
N LYS A 61 -3.01 25.27 -2.52
CA LYS A 61 -3.92 26.31 -2.01
C LYS A 61 -3.75 26.60 -0.52
N GLY A 62 -2.91 25.82 0.19
CA GLY A 62 -2.72 25.95 1.64
C GLY A 62 -3.99 25.61 2.43
N GLY A 63 -4.77 24.62 1.98
CA GLY A 63 -6.03 24.24 2.60
C GLY A 63 -5.87 23.76 4.05
N ASP A 64 -6.87 24.08 4.88
CA ASP A 64 -7.04 23.55 6.24
C ASP A 64 -8.36 22.76 6.30
N ALA A 65 -8.25 21.44 6.47
CA ALA A 65 -9.40 20.53 6.54
C ALA A 65 -9.83 20.21 7.98
N VAL A 66 -9.24 20.87 8.98
CA VAL A 66 -9.59 20.67 10.39
C VAL A 66 -10.92 21.35 10.69
N CYS A 67 -11.97 20.54 10.80
CA CYS A 67 -13.31 20.98 11.17
C CYS A 67 -13.71 20.45 12.54
N ASP A 68 -14.85 20.92 13.03
CA ASP A 68 -15.49 20.31 14.19
C ASP A 68 -15.96 18.89 13.85
N ALA A 69 -15.87 17.98 14.81
CA ALA A 69 -16.29 16.61 14.67
C ALA A 69 -17.77 16.54 14.26
N PRO A 70 -18.13 15.74 13.24
CA PRO A 70 -19.53 15.51 12.89
C PRO A 70 -20.34 15.09 14.11
N ALA A 71 -21.57 15.61 14.24
CA ALA A 71 -22.40 15.40 15.43
C ALA A 71 -22.54 13.92 15.82
N GLU A 72 -22.68 13.04 14.83
CA GLU A 72 -22.79 11.60 15.00
C GLU A 72 -21.52 10.96 15.58
N ARG A 73 -20.35 11.52 15.24
CA ARG A 73 -19.04 11.07 15.75
C ARG A 73 -18.72 11.66 17.12
N ALA A 74 -19.25 12.85 17.41
CA ALA A 74 -19.06 13.54 18.68
C ALA A 74 -19.98 13.03 19.79
N ALA A 75 -21.21 12.63 19.47
CA ALA A 75 -22.24 12.24 20.44
C ALA A 75 -21.82 11.14 21.43
N PRO A 76 -21.11 10.06 21.02
CA PRO A 76 -20.67 9.02 21.96
C PRO A 76 -19.66 9.52 23.01
N PHE A 77 -18.95 10.61 22.72
CA PHE A 77 -17.90 11.15 23.58
C PHE A 77 -18.34 12.42 24.35
N ALA A 78 -19.60 12.83 24.23
CA ALA A 78 -20.12 14.06 24.82
C ALA A 78 -19.93 14.15 26.35
N ALA A 79 -19.88 13.01 27.05
CA ALA A 79 -19.68 12.95 28.49
C ALA A 79 -18.20 12.97 28.94
N VAL A 80 -17.26 12.78 28.00
CA VAL A 80 -15.83 12.51 28.30
C VAL A 80 -14.88 13.50 27.60
N ALA A 81 -15.36 14.20 26.57
CA ALA A 81 -14.52 15.07 25.76
C ALA A 81 -14.28 16.45 26.40
N SER A 82 -13.00 16.79 26.66
CA SER A 82 -12.56 18.18 26.76
C SER A 82 -12.71 18.88 25.40
N ASP A 83 -12.71 20.22 25.36
CA ASP A 83 -12.85 21.00 24.11
C ASP A 83 -11.82 20.63 23.01
N GLU A 84 -10.70 20.00 23.38
CA GLU A 84 -9.62 19.59 22.46
C GLU A 84 -9.96 18.36 21.60
N ILE A 85 -10.93 17.52 21.98
CA ILE A 85 -11.33 16.32 21.20
C ILE A 85 -12.31 16.68 20.07
N ARG A 86 -12.73 17.95 19.98
CA ARG A 86 -13.78 18.37 19.04
C ARG A 86 -13.32 18.70 17.64
N ARG A 87 -12.01 18.83 17.38
CA ARG A 87 -11.51 19.24 16.05
C ARG A 87 -10.58 18.20 15.44
N GLY A 88 -10.75 17.96 14.14
CA GLY A 88 -9.96 16.97 13.40
C GLY A 88 -10.27 17.01 11.91
N GLY A 89 -9.54 16.22 11.14
CA GLY A 89 -9.86 15.97 9.75
C GLY A 89 -10.76 14.75 9.64
N PHE A 90 -11.92 14.90 9.01
CA PHE A 90 -12.91 13.84 8.86
C PHE A 90 -13.17 13.56 7.38
N PHE A 91 -13.33 12.28 7.04
CA PHE A 91 -13.86 11.88 5.75
C PHE A 91 -15.38 12.11 5.74
N ALA A 92 -15.91 12.57 4.61
CA ALA A 92 -17.35 12.72 4.42
C ALA A 92 -18.03 11.34 4.37
N ASP A 93 -17.50 10.44 3.54
CA ASP A 93 -18.18 9.20 3.14
C ASP A 93 -17.38 7.94 3.49
N ILE A 94 -16.90 7.81 4.73
CA ILE A 94 -16.13 6.62 5.16
C ILE A 94 -16.95 5.30 5.13
N ALA A 95 -18.27 5.40 5.02
CA ALA A 95 -19.17 4.24 5.02
C ALA A 95 -19.45 3.67 3.62
N ASP A 96 -19.19 4.44 2.57
CA ASP A 96 -19.45 4.03 1.19
C ASP A 96 -18.43 2.99 0.73
N PHE A 97 -18.93 1.96 0.04
CA PHE A 97 -18.10 0.87 -0.47
C PHE A 97 -18.81 0.12 -1.59
N ASP A 98 -18.12 -0.05 -2.73
CA ASP A 98 -18.61 -0.84 -3.87
C ASP A 98 -18.38 -2.35 -3.64
N ALA A 99 -19.32 -2.99 -2.94
CA ALA A 99 -19.22 -4.40 -2.57
C ALA A 99 -19.17 -5.34 -3.80
N GLU A 100 -19.95 -5.04 -4.84
CA GLU A 100 -20.04 -5.86 -6.05
C GLU A 100 -18.70 -5.91 -6.78
N ARG A 101 -17.96 -4.79 -6.83
CA ARG A 101 -16.63 -4.73 -7.44
C ARG A 101 -15.63 -5.70 -6.82
N PHE A 102 -15.75 -5.95 -5.52
CA PHE A 102 -14.88 -6.88 -4.79
C PHE A 102 -15.48 -8.29 -4.66
N GLY A 103 -16.65 -8.54 -5.26
CA GLY A 103 -17.34 -9.83 -5.21
C GLY A 103 -17.88 -10.17 -3.82
N LEU A 104 -18.23 -9.15 -3.04
CA LEU A 104 -18.78 -9.27 -1.69
C LEU A 104 -20.29 -9.02 -1.72
N SER A 105 -21.03 -9.67 -0.81
CA SER A 105 -22.43 -9.31 -0.57
C SER A 105 -22.56 -8.06 0.30
N ASP A 106 -23.70 -7.37 0.22
CA ASP A 106 -23.98 -6.20 1.06
C ASP A 106 -23.86 -6.51 2.56
N ALA A 107 -24.26 -7.72 2.97
CA ALA A 107 -24.18 -8.16 4.36
C ALA A 107 -22.72 -8.33 4.82
N GLU A 108 -21.85 -8.86 3.96
CA GLU A 108 -20.42 -8.97 4.26
C GLU A 108 -19.77 -7.59 4.30
N ALA A 109 -20.06 -6.73 3.32
CA ALA A 109 -19.55 -5.37 3.27
C ALA A 109 -19.95 -4.55 4.51
N LEU A 110 -21.19 -4.68 4.99
CA LEU A 110 -21.67 -3.99 6.19
C LEU A 110 -20.95 -4.47 7.46
N ALA A 111 -20.55 -5.74 7.52
CA ALA A 111 -19.80 -6.30 8.64
C ALA A 111 -18.30 -5.95 8.61
N MET A 112 -17.79 -5.46 7.48
CA MET A 112 -16.38 -5.12 7.33
C MET A 112 -16.03 -3.78 7.98
N ASP A 113 -14.87 -3.76 8.63
CA ASP A 113 -14.28 -2.55 9.16
C ASP A 113 -14.10 -1.51 8.04
N PRO A 114 -14.54 -0.25 8.23
CA PRO A 114 -14.39 0.81 7.22
C PRO A 114 -12.95 1.00 6.73
N HIS A 115 -11.94 0.77 7.59
CA HIS A 115 -10.54 0.86 7.17
C HIS A 115 -10.15 -0.25 6.19
N GLN A 116 -10.73 -1.45 6.31
CA GLN A 116 -10.50 -2.54 5.37
C GLN A 116 -11.16 -2.24 4.02
N ARG A 117 -12.37 -1.70 4.04
CA ARG A 117 -13.10 -1.26 2.83
C ARG A 117 -12.33 -0.18 2.08
N LEU A 118 -11.91 0.87 2.79
CA LEU A 118 -11.10 1.94 2.22
C LEU A 118 -9.77 1.43 1.66
N LEU A 119 -9.11 0.50 2.35
CA LEU A 119 -7.88 -0.10 1.86
C LEU A 119 -8.07 -0.84 0.51
N LEU A 120 -9.17 -1.57 0.36
CA LEU A 120 -9.47 -2.29 -0.88
C LEU A 120 -9.68 -1.33 -2.05
N GLU A 121 -10.42 -0.24 -1.83
CA GLU A 121 -10.63 0.79 -2.84
C GLU A 121 -9.33 1.51 -3.22
N LEU A 122 -8.56 1.98 -2.24
CA LEU A 122 -7.29 2.68 -2.49
C LEU A 122 -6.27 1.76 -3.19
N ALA A 123 -6.20 0.49 -2.81
CA ALA A 123 -5.32 -0.48 -3.47
C ALA A 123 -5.74 -0.69 -4.92
N TRP A 124 -7.04 -0.80 -5.18
CA TRP A 124 -7.57 -0.93 -6.53
C TRP A 124 -7.26 0.33 -7.38
N GLU A 125 -7.50 1.52 -6.86
CA GLU A 125 -7.25 2.79 -7.52
C GLU A 125 -5.75 2.97 -7.83
N ALA A 126 -4.86 2.67 -6.88
CA ALA A 126 -3.42 2.76 -7.08
C ALA A 126 -2.91 1.79 -8.15
N LEU A 127 -3.50 0.59 -8.24
CA LEU A 127 -3.20 -0.35 -9.32
C LEU A 127 -3.71 0.14 -10.67
N ALA A 128 -4.90 0.74 -10.71
CA ALA A 128 -5.45 1.34 -11.92
C ALA A 128 -4.62 2.53 -12.42
N ASP A 129 -4.16 3.40 -11.52
CA ASP A 129 -3.25 4.50 -11.82
C ASP A 129 -1.92 3.99 -12.42
N ALA A 130 -1.42 2.86 -11.91
CA ALA A 130 -0.25 2.17 -12.48
C ALA A 130 -0.50 1.47 -13.82
N GLY A 131 -1.74 1.45 -14.33
CA GLY A 131 -2.13 0.71 -15.52
C GLY A 131 -2.06 -0.81 -15.35
N LEU A 132 -2.11 -1.31 -14.10
CA LEU A 132 -2.06 -2.73 -13.76
C LEU A 132 -3.48 -3.29 -13.61
N THR A 133 -3.64 -4.56 -13.99
CA THR A 133 -4.91 -5.29 -13.80
C THR A 133 -4.71 -6.53 -12.92
N LYS A 134 -5.81 -7.06 -12.37
CA LYS A 134 -5.82 -8.30 -11.60
C LYS A 134 -5.14 -9.45 -12.36
N GLU A 135 -5.41 -9.56 -13.66
CA GLU A 135 -4.88 -10.60 -14.55
C GLU A 135 -3.36 -10.48 -14.69
N THR A 136 -2.83 -9.25 -14.75
CA THR A 136 -1.37 -9.02 -14.85
C THR A 136 -0.63 -9.36 -13.56
N LEU A 137 -1.30 -9.31 -12.41
CA LEU A 137 -0.72 -9.59 -11.10
C LEU A 137 -0.95 -11.02 -10.63
N ALA A 138 -1.95 -11.72 -11.16
CA ALA A 138 -2.29 -13.07 -10.75
C ALA A 138 -1.10 -14.03 -10.96
N GLY A 139 -0.71 -14.74 -9.90
CA GLY A 139 0.42 -15.70 -9.93
C GLY A 139 1.81 -15.06 -9.87
N THR A 140 1.90 -13.73 -9.80
CA THR A 140 3.18 -13.03 -9.59
C THR A 140 3.62 -13.08 -8.13
N ARG A 141 4.88 -12.71 -7.87
CA ARG A 141 5.43 -12.59 -6.52
C ARG A 141 5.21 -11.17 -5.96
N THR A 142 3.97 -10.69 -6.01
CA THR A 142 3.60 -9.36 -5.48
C THR A 142 3.41 -9.42 -3.97
N GLY A 143 4.11 -8.56 -3.24
CA GLY A 143 3.96 -8.40 -1.79
C GLY A 143 3.04 -7.23 -1.45
N VAL A 144 2.26 -7.37 -0.38
CA VAL A 144 1.42 -6.28 0.17
C VAL A 144 1.91 -5.99 1.58
N TYR A 145 2.23 -4.71 1.84
CA TYR A 145 2.73 -4.24 3.12
C TYR A 145 1.82 -3.13 3.61
N LEU A 146 1.29 -3.27 4.83
CA LEU A 146 0.28 -2.38 5.38
C LEU A 146 0.73 -1.88 6.74
N ALA A 147 0.56 -0.59 6.97
CA ALA A 147 0.67 0.01 8.29
C ALA A 147 -0.73 0.53 8.68
N LEU A 148 -1.29 -0.05 9.74
CA LEU A 148 -2.60 0.36 10.26
C LEU A 148 -2.36 1.03 11.62
N GLY A 149 -2.82 2.28 11.77
CA GLY A 149 -2.86 2.96 13.06
C GLY A 149 -3.78 2.23 14.03
N ALA A 150 -3.48 2.33 15.34
CA ALA A 150 -4.11 1.60 16.46
C ALA A 150 -5.48 0.98 16.14
N GLN A 151 -5.49 -0.34 15.99
CA GLN A 151 -6.68 -1.17 15.91
C GLN A 151 -7.38 -1.12 17.26
N ASN A 152 -8.20 -0.10 17.49
CA ASN A 152 -9.23 -0.26 18.48
C ASN A 152 -10.34 -1.05 17.80
N SER A 153 -10.78 -2.15 18.40
CA SER A 153 -11.91 -2.98 17.95
C SER A 153 -13.26 -2.23 18.02
N ASP A 154 -13.24 -0.91 17.96
CA ASP A 154 -14.35 0.00 18.20
C ASP A 154 -15.47 -0.25 17.19
N TYR A 155 -15.13 -0.62 15.94
CA TYR A 155 -16.14 -0.96 14.94
C TYR A 155 -16.91 -2.23 15.28
N ALA A 156 -16.20 -3.30 15.69
CA ALA A 156 -16.85 -4.52 16.17
C ALA A 156 -17.68 -4.27 17.43
N TRP A 157 -17.23 -3.39 18.32
CA TRP A 157 -18.00 -2.98 19.49
C TRP A 157 -19.26 -2.18 19.11
N TRP A 158 -19.19 -1.33 18.08
CA TRP A 158 -20.33 -0.57 17.56
C TRP A 158 -21.39 -1.46 16.88
N LEU A 159 -20.99 -2.55 16.21
CA LEU A 159 -21.95 -3.51 15.63
C LEU A 159 -22.70 -4.34 16.68
N LEU A 160 -22.17 -4.44 17.91
CA LEU A 160 -22.67 -5.33 18.97
C LEU A 160 -23.48 -4.62 20.06
N ASN A 161 -23.58 -3.28 20.04
CA ASN A 161 -24.33 -2.47 21.00
C ASN A 161 -25.27 -1.49 20.29
#